data_AF-A0AAD6D6L2-F1
#
_entry.id   AF-A0AAD6D6L2-F1
#
_cell.length_a   1.000
_cell.length_b   1.000
_cell.length_c   1.000
_cell.angle_alpha   90.00
_cell.angle_beta   90.00
_cell.angle_gamma   90.00
#
_symmetry.space_group_name_H-M   'P 1'
#
loop_
_entity.id
_entity.type
_entity.pdbx_description
1 polymer ?
#
loop_
_entity_poly.entity_id
_entity_poly.type
_entity_poly.pdbx_seq_one_letter_code
_entity_poly.pdbx_strand_id
1 'polypeptide(L)'
;MVAVNPARVGKFFTERALRNPVEIIVTTTNALLEIVNFNVEGEHTDIVLTAGYLHALGAILNYIAKAPNGAAISRRVAENPQSKDSLGIVSRSVSEAQQLASPITLQRGTATIPLQGIDVPFHLAHLRAGVPSYRSFLKDVNPERLIRKWIPNIMGKTFSLSPEYIQDAHRLTASPILGEVLAA
;
A
#
# COMPACT_ATOMS: atom_id res chain seq x y z
N MET A 1 7.85 -7.72 3.18
CA MET A 1 6.85 -6.64 3.38
C MET A 1 7.10 -5.93 4.72
N VAL A 2 6.52 -4.75 4.97
CA VAL A 2 6.56 -4.09 6.30
C VAL A 2 5.16 -3.66 6.72
N ALA A 3 4.80 -3.86 7.98
CA ALA A 3 3.68 -3.16 8.61
C ALA A 3 4.16 -1.78 9.08
N VAL A 4 3.35 -0.74 8.88
CA VAL A 4 3.68 0.63 9.26
C VAL A 4 2.55 1.21 10.08
N ASN A 5 2.86 1.74 11.27
CA ASN A 5 1.92 2.45 12.14
C ASN A 5 2.22 3.96 12.10
N PRO A 6 1.45 4.78 11.34
CA PRO A 6 1.70 6.21 11.17
C PRO A 6 1.77 6.99 12.47
N ALA A 7 0.95 6.63 13.46
CA ALA A 7 0.87 7.37 14.71
C ALA A 7 2.11 7.22 15.61
N ARG A 8 2.94 6.19 15.37
CA ARG A 8 4.26 6.06 16.02
C ARG A 8 5.27 7.07 15.47
N VAL A 9 5.02 7.67 14.31
CA VAL A 9 5.80 8.81 13.81
C VAL A 9 5.48 10.07 14.62
N GLY A 10 4.20 10.27 14.95
CA GLY A 10 3.72 11.35 15.81
C GLY A 10 2.23 11.60 15.61
N LYS A 11 1.58 12.28 16.57
CA LYS A 11 0.13 12.60 16.51
C LYS A 11 -0.26 13.42 15.28
N PHE A 12 0.69 14.13 14.67
CA PHE A 12 0.51 14.93 13.46
C PHE A 12 0.58 14.11 12.16
N PHE A 13 0.99 12.83 12.23
CA PHE A 13 1.28 12.00 11.07
C PHE A 13 0.17 10.97 10.83
N THR A 14 -0.62 11.19 9.78
CA THR A 14 -1.79 10.36 9.43
C THR A 14 -1.46 9.35 8.33
N GLU A 15 -2.38 8.44 8.02
CA GLU A 15 -2.29 7.60 6.81
C GLU A 15 -2.08 8.46 5.55
N ARG A 16 -2.85 9.55 5.41
CA ARG A 16 -2.69 10.47 4.27
C ARG A 16 -1.28 11.05 4.23
N ALA A 17 -0.66 11.34 5.37
CA ALA A 17 0.71 11.83 5.42
C ALA A 17 1.72 10.77 4.94
N LEU A 18 1.49 9.48 5.26
CA LEU A 18 2.33 8.35 4.82
C LEU A 18 2.34 8.18 3.28
N ARG A 19 1.24 8.51 2.60
CA ARG A 19 1.15 8.39 1.14
C ARG A 19 2.19 9.25 0.41
N ASN A 20 2.54 10.42 0.93
CA ASN A 20 3.47 11.33 0.27
C ASN A 20 4.90 10.75 0.11
N PRO A 21 5.61 10.30 1.16
CA PRO A 21 6.94 9.71 0.99
C PRO A 21 6.89 8.43 0.13
N VAL A 22 5.81 7.65 0.18
CA VAL A 22 5.62 6.47 -0.66
C VAL A 22 5.56 6.88 -2.14
N GLU A 23 4.70 7.84 -2.48
CA GLU A 23 4.55 8.36 -3.85
C GLU A 23 5.83 8.99 -4.37
N ILE A 24 6.55 9.75 -3.55
CA ILE A 24 7.84 10.34 -3.94
C ILE A 24 8.88 9.23 -4.23
N ILE A 25 8.96 8.18 -3.41
CA ILE A 25 9.85 7.03 -3.69
C ILE A 25 9.47 6.40 -5.03
N VAL A 26 8.20 6.07 -5.25
CA VAL A 26 7.72 5.42 -6.48
C VAL A 26 8.04 6.27 -7.70
N THR A 27 7.70 7.56 -7.67
CA THR A 27 7.92 8.47 -8.81
C THR A 27 9.40 8.73 -9.09
N THR A 28 10.24 8.81 -8.05
CA THR A 28 11.69 9.09 -8.20
C THR A 28 12.48 7.85 -8.64
N THR A 29 12.07 6.66 -8.19
CA THR A 29 12.83 5.42 -8.40
C THR A 29 12.23 4.48 -9.43
N ASN A 30 10.98 4.75 -9.86
CA ASN A 30 10.14 3.84 -10.62
C ASN A 30 10.00 2.45 -9.95
N ALA A 31 10.17 2.39 -8.62
CA ALA A 31 10.07 1.15 -7.88
C ALA A 31 8.61 0.75 -7.67
N LEU A 32 8.40 -0.55 -7.62
CA LEU A 32 7.16 -1.13 -7.12
C LEU A 32 7.15 -0.95 -5.59
N LEU A 33 6.34 -0.01 -5.11
CA LEU A 33 6.08 0.22 -3.69
C LEU A 33 4.64 0.69 -3.54
N GLU A 34 3.79 -0.13 -2.93
CA GLU A 34 2.37 0.21 -2.74
C GLU A 34 1.93 -0.07 -1.30
N ILE A 35 0.93 0.68 -0.87
CA ILE A 35 0.15 0.40 0.33
C ILE A 35 -0.90 -0.65 -0.05
N VAL A 36 -0.82 -1.85 0.54
CA VAL A 36 -1.63 -3.00 0.11
C VAL A 36 -2.68 -3.49 1.11
N ASN A 37 -2.69 -2.96 2.34
CA ASN A 37 -3.69 -3.33 3.33
C ASN A 37 -4.11 -2.13 4.19
N PHE A 38 -5.43 -1.94 4.29
CA PHE A 38 -6.09 -0.90 5.08
C PHE A 38 -6.90 -1.58 6.19
N ASN A 39 -6.31 -1.72 7.38
CA ASN A 39 -6.89 -2.57 8.44
C ASN A 39 -7.92 -1.85 9.33
N VAL A 40 -7.58 -0.70 9.92
CA VAL A 40 -8.43 0.02 10.89
C VAL A 40 -8.35 1.53 10.66
N GLU A 41 -9.50 2.15 10.42
CA GLU A 41 -9.66 3.60 10.34
C GLU A 41 -9.65 4.19 11.76
N GLY A 42 -8.85 5.23 12.00
CA GLY A 42 -8.81 5.92 13.30
C GLY A 42 -7.94 5.27 14.39
N GLU A 43 -7.69 3.96 14.33
CA GLU A 43 -6.70 3.30 15.20
C GLU A 43 -5.45 2.93 14.41
N HIS A 44 -4.35 3.64 14.67
CA HIS A 44 -2.96 3.17 14.60
C HIS A 44 -2.67 2.09 13.55
N THR A 45 -3.04 2.37 12.30
CA THR A 45 -3.19 1.35 11.25
C THR A 45 -1.87 0.70 10.92
N ASP A 46 -1.77 -0.62 11.01
CA ASP A 46 -0.71 -1.39 10.35
C ASP A 46 -0.98 -1.39 8.85
N ILE A 47 -0.31 -0.50 8.14
CA ILE A 47 -0.31 -0.45 6.68
C ILE A 47 0.77 -1.40 6.19
N VAL A 48 0.40 -2.39 5.39
CA VAL A 48 1.40 -3.26 4.78
C VAL A 48 1.91 -2.61 3.49
N LEU A 49 3.22 -2.39 3.41
CA LEU A 49 3.90 -2.01 2.18
C LEU A 49 4.79 -3.13 1.68
N THR A 50 4.92 -3.20 0.36
CA THR A 50 5.67 -4.27 -0.28
C THR A 50 6.37 -3.83 -1.55
N ALA A 51 7.45 -4.56 -1.85
CA ALA A 51 8.50 -4.29 -2.84
C ALA A 51 9.28 -2.98 -2.59
N GLY A 52 10.51 -2.93 -3.14
CA GLY A 52 11.41 -1.77 -3.28
C GLY A 52 11.56 -0.78 -2.12
N TYR A 53 12.80 -0.44 -1.74
CA TYR A 53 13.07 0.75 -0.89
C TYR A 53 12.34 0.80 0.47
N LEU A 54 11.89 -0.33 1.00
CA LEU A 54 11.27 -0.42 2.34
C LEU A 54 12.23 0.04 3.44
N HIS A 55 13.53 -0.16 3.25
CA HIS A 55 14.57 0.40 4.11
C HIS A 55 14.56 1.93 4.07
N ALA A 56 14.54 2.54 2.88
CA ALA A 56 14.51 3.99 2.71
C ALA A 56 13.26 4.59 3.35
N LEU A 57 12.10 3.97 3.15
CA LEU A 57 10.86 4.39 3.81
C LEU A 57 11.00 4.35 5.34
N GLY A 58 11.55 3.26 5.90
CA GLY A 58 11.83 3.16 7.33
C GLY A 58 12.74 4.28 7.84
N ALA A 59 13.79 4.61 7.09
CA ALA A 59 14.71 5.70 7.42
C ALA A 59 14.01 7.07 7.40
N ILE A 60 13.18 7.36 6.39
CA ILE A 60 12.40 8.60 6.28
C ILE A 60 11.46 8.74 7.48
N LEU A 61 10.71 7.69 7.82
CA LEU A 61 9.76 7.74 8.94
C LEU A 61 10.49 7.91 10.28
N ASN A 62 11.64 7.26 10.46
CA ASN A 62 12.50 7.47 11.63
C ASN A 62 13.00 8.91 11.73
N TYR A 63 13.42 9.50 10.60
CA TYR A 63 13.89 10.87 10.55
C TYR A 63 12.78 11.86 10.95
N ILE A 64 11.59 11.73 10.36
CA ILE A 64 10.44 12.59 10.69
C ILE A 64 10.05 12.44 12.17
N ALA A 65 10.04 11.21 12.69
CA ALA A 65 9.65 10.94 14.09
C ALA A 65 10.62 11.53 15.12
N LYS A 66 11.92 11.52 14.82
CA LYS A 66 12.98 11.99 15.74
C LYS A 66 13.29 13.48 15.61
N ALA A 67 12.91 14.11 14.49
CA ALA A 67 13.18 15.51 14.25
C ALA A 67 12.32 16.41 15.17
N PRO A 68 12.90 17.40 15.88
CA PRO A 68 12.13 18.35 16.70
C PRO A 68 11.04 19.10 15.90
N ASN A 69 11.28 19.29 14.60
CA ASN A 69 10.37 19.92 13.65
C ASN A 69 9.66 18.91 12.73
N GLY A 70 9.51 17.65 13.14
CA GLY A 70 8.90 16.58 12.34
C GLY A 70 7.52 16.94 11.76
N ALA A 71 6.68 17.64 12.53
CA ALA A 71 5.37 18.11 12.07
C ALA A 71 5.48 19.10 10.90
N ALA A 72 6.44 20.02 10.95
CA ALA A 72 6.69 20.98 9.87
C ALA A 72 7.27 20.30 8.63
N ILE A 73 8.14 19.29 8.82
CA ILE A 73 8.67 18.47 7.72
C ILE A 73 7.53 17.73 7.03
N SER A 74 6.70 17.00 7.78
CA SER A 74 5.58 16.25 7.23
C SER A 74 4.59 17.14 6.48
N ARG A 75 4.31 18.34 7.02
CA ARG A 75 3.42 19.32 6.37
C ARG A 75 4.00 19.81 5.04
N ARG A 76 5.28 20.21 5.02
CA ARG A 76 5.96 20.67 3.80
C ARG A 76 5.96 19.62 2.70
N VAL A 77 6.22 18.36 3.06
CA VAL A 77 6.18 17.24 2.10
C VAL A 77 4.78 17.06 1.53
N ALA A 78 3.72 17.26 2.33
CA ALA A 78 2.34 17.18 1.85
C ALA A 78 1.90 18.39 1.01
N GLU A 79 2.36 19.60 1.34
CA GLU A 79 2.02 20.83 0.63
C GLU A 79 2.77 21.00 -0.69
N ASN A 80 4.04 20.57 -0.74
CA ASN A 80 4.87 20.67 -1.94
C ASN A 80 5.80 19.46 -2.10
N PRO A 81 5.25 18.28 -2.49
CA PRO A 81 6.02 17.05 -2.66
C PRO A 81 7.19 17.16 -3.65
N GLN A 82 7.07 18.03 -4.65
CA GLN A 82 8.04 18.22 -5.74
C GLN A 82 9.11 19.29 -5.43
N SER A 83 9.04 19.93 -4.26
CA SER A 83 10.08 20.87 -3.83
C SER A 83 11.43 20.18 -3.67
N LYS A 84 12.53 20.90 -3.98
CA LYS A 84 13.90 20.39 -3.80
C LYS A 84 14.15 19.81 -2.42
N ASP A 85 13.57 20.43 -1.39
CA ASP A 85 13.74 19.95 -0.01
C ASP A 85 13.01 18.64 0.25
N SER A 86 11.77 18.50 -0.23
CA SER A 86 10.95 17.30 -0.03
C SER A 86 11.56 16.10 -0.78
N LEU A 87 11.98 16.35 -2.02
CA LEU A 87 12.74 15.38 -2.81
C LEU A 87 14.08 15.05 -2.14
N GLY A 88 14.77 16.04 -1.57
CA GLY A 88 16.06 15.84 -0.91
C GLY A 88 16.02 14.87 0.28
N ILE A 89 14.94 14.87 1.07
CA ILE A 89 14.74 13.91 2.18
C ILE A 89 14.64 12.48 1.64
N VAL A 90 13.90 12.29 0.55
CA VAL A 90 13.67 10.98 -0.05
C VAL A 90 14.91 10.50 -0.79
N SER A 91 15.50 11.34 -1.65
CA SER A 91 16.68 11.00 -2.46
C SER A 91 17.87 10.58 -1.60
N ARG A 92 18.07 11.22 -0.44
CA ARG A 92 19.11 10.80 0.52
C ARG A 92 18.87 9.36 0.99
N SER A 93 17.67 9.07 1.50
CA SER A 93 17.32 7.77 2.07
C SER A 93 17.32 6.67 1.00
N VAL A 94 16.92 7.01 -0.23
CA VAL A 94 16.99 6.14 -1.41
C VAL A 94 18.44 5.82 -1.77
N SER A 95 19.31 6.83 -1.84
CA SER A 95 20.73 6.65 -2.16
C SER A 95 21.46 5.81 -1.12
N GLU A 96 21.19 6.04 0.17
CA GLU A 96 21.71 5.22 1.26
C GLU A 96 21.28 3.76 1.12
N ALA A 97 20.00 3.50 0.82
CA ALA A 97 19.50 2.15 0.62
C ALA A 97 20.14 1.45 -0.59
N GLN A 98 20.45 2.18 -1.68
CA GLN A 98 21.13 1.62 -2.87
C GLN A 98 22.58 1.21 -2.61
N GLN A 99 23.22 1.80 -1.61
CA GLN A 99 24.61 1.47 -1.23
C GLN A 99 24.70 0.23 -0.34
N LEU A 100 23.57 -0.26 0.19
CA LEU A 100 23.53 -1.46 1.01
C LEU A 100 23.64 -2.74 0.17
N ALA A 101 24.30 -3.76 0.74
CA ALA A 101 24.35 -5.08 0.13
C ALA A 101 22.93 -5.67 -0.02
N SER A 102 22.63 -6.20 -1.20
CA SER A 102 21.38 -6.90 -1.49
C SER A 102 21.52 -8.41 -1.26
N PRO A 103 20.52 -9.10 -0.69
CA PRO A 103 19.24 -8.57 -0.22
C PRO A 103 19.36 -7.78 1.09
N ILE A 104 18.67 -6.63 1.16
CA ILE A 104 18.69 -5.78 2.35
C ILE A 104 17.87 -6.45 3.46
N THR A 105 18.52 -6.73 4.60
CA THR A 105 17.82 -7.20 5.79
C THR A 105 17.08 -6.04 6.45
N LEU A 106 15.75 -6.07 6.42
CA LEU A 106 14.91 -5.03 7.03
C LEU A 106 14.95 -5.12 8.55
N GLN A 107 15.13 -3.97 9.19
CA GLN A 107 15.13 -3.82 10.64
C GLN A 107 13.87 -3.11 11.12
N ARG A 108 13.48 -3.35 12.37
CA ARG A 108 12.37 -2.64 13.02
C ARG A 108 12.71 -1.16 13.16
N GLY A 109 11.82 -0.30 12.69
CA GLY A 109 11.91 1.14 12.88
C GLY A 109 10.99 1.65 13.99
N THR A 110 10.90 2.97 14.10
CA THR A 110 10.00 3.68 15.02
C THR A 110 8.55 3.34 14.68
N ALA A 111 8.20 3.46 13.39
CA ALA A 111 6.87 3.22 12.87
C ALA A 111 6.77 1.99 11.99
N THR A 112 7.88 1.30 11.66
CA THR A 112 7.89 0.17 10.73
C THR A 112 8.25 -1.14 11.43
N ILE A 113 7.56 -2.22 11.07
CA ILE A 113 7.77 -3.58 11.56
C ILE A 113 7.89 -4.50 10.34
N PRO A 114 9.07 -5.07 10.05
CA PRO A 114 9.23 -6.06 9.00
C PRO A 114 8.38 -7.30 9.27
N LEU A 115 7.66 -7.77 8.25
CA LEU A 115 6.92 -9.03 8.30
C LEU A 115 7.86 -10.15 7.84
N GLN A 116 8.39 -10.90 8.81
CA GLN A 116 9.34 -11.99 8.57
C GLN A 116 8.66 -13.17 7.87
N GLY A 117 9.35 -13.79 6.91
CA GLY A 117 8.84 -14.93 6.14
C GLY A 117 7.82 -14.58 5.05
N ILE A 118 7.63 -13.29 4.76
CA ILE A 118 6.73 -12.82 3.68
C ILE A 118 7.54 -12.12 2.58
N ASP A 119 7.90 -12.92 1.58
CA ASP A 119 8.74 -12.49 0.46
C ASP A 119 7.94 -12.15 -0.81
N VAL A 120 6.66 -12.55 -0.86
CA VAL A 120 5.79 -12.30 -2.02
C VAL A 120 4.95 -11.04 -1.79
N PRO A 121 5.00 -10.06 -2.72
CA PRO A 121 4.17 -8.86 -2.68
C PRO A 121 2.69 -9.10 -3.04
N PHE A 122 1.94 -9.82 -2.21
CA PHE A 122 0.52 -10.05 -2.48
C PHE A 122 -0.29 -8.74 -2.45
N HIS A 123 -1.43 -8.74 -3.16
CA HIS A 123 -2.30 -7.58 -3.45
C HIS A 123 -1.70 -6.48 -4.34
N LEU A 124 -0.44 -6.59 -4.77
CA LEU A 124 0.12 -5.65 -5.75
C LEU A 124 -0.47 -5.81 -7.16
N ALA A 125 -0.60 -4.69 -7.85
CA ALA A 125 -0.96 -4.66 -9.28
C ALA A 125 0.00 -5.52 -10.14
N HIS A 126 1.27 -5.66 -9.73
CA HIS A 126 2.25 -6.51 -10.40
C HIS A 126 1.81 -7.98 -10.53
N LEU A 127 1.07 -8.51 -9.56
CA LEU A 127 0.59 -9.91 -9.60
C LEU A 127 -0.64 -10.10 -10.49
N ARG A 128 -1.20 -9.02 -11.07
CA ARG A 128 -2.39 -9.07 -11.91
C ARG A 128 -2.23 -9.96 -13.13
N ALA A 129 -1.01 -10.08 -13.68
CA ALA A 129 -0.71 -10.94 -14.81
C ALA A 129 -0.97 -12.43 -14.53
N GLY A 130 -0.88 -12.88 -13.27
CA GLY A 130 -1.15 -14.28 -12.88
C GLY A 130 -2.62 -14.60 -12.60
N VAL A 131 -3.47 -13.58 -12.48
CA VAL A 131 -4.89 -13.75 -12.12
C VAL A 131 -5.69 -14.61 -13.10
N PRO A 132 -5.51 -14.50 -14.44
CA PRO A 132 -6.24 -15.36 -15.38
C PRO A 132 -5.98 -16.85 -15.16
N SER A 133 -4.73 -17.24 -14.92
CA SER A 133 -4.36 -18.63 -14.63
C SER A 133 -4.95 -19.10 -13.30
N TYR A 134 -4.92 -18.26 -12.26
CA TYR A 134 -5.50 -18.62 -10.95
C TYR A 134 -7.03 -18.80 -11.03
N ARG A 135 -7.71 -17.99 -11.84
CA ARG A 135 -9.17 -18.05 -12.00
C ARG A 135 -9.66 -19.42 -12.48
N SER A 136 -8.90 -20.11 -13.34
CA SER A 136 -9.32 -21.42 -13.88
C SER A 136 -9.39 -22.52 -12.81
N PHE A 137 -8.72 -22.34 -11.68
CA PHE A 137 -8.77 -23.25 -10.52
C PHE A 137 -9.97 -22.98 -9.61
N LEU A 138 -10.60 -21.80 -9.69
CA LEU A 138 -11.77 -21.45 -8.89
C LEU A 138 -13.02 -21.95 -9.62
N LYS A 139 -13.49 -23.15 -9.25
CA LYS A 139 -14.73 -23.76 -9.76
C LYS A 139 -15.76 -23.92 -8.63
N ASP A 140 -17.02 -24.08 -9.01
CA ASP A 140 -18.12 -24.52 -8.14
C ASP A 140 -18.44 -23.62 -6.92
N VAL A 141 -18.84 -22.38 -7.18
CA VAL A 141 -19.32 -21.44 -6.15
C VAL A 141 -20.85 -21.48 -6.07
N ASN A 142 -21.39 -21.74 -4.88
CA ASN A 142 -22.81 -21.52 -4.60
C ASN A 142 -23.04 -20.08 -4.12
N PRO A 143 -23.64 -19.19 -4.94
CA PRO A 143 -23.80 -17.78 -4.60
C PRO A 143 -24.73 -17.56 -3.39
N GLU A 144 -25.70 -18.44 -3.14
CA GLU A 144 -26.63 -18.31 -2.01
C GLU A 144 -25.93 -18.38 -0.65
N ARG A 145 -24.75 -19.02 -0.60
CA ARG A 145 -23.92 -19.06 0.60
C ARG A 145 -23.18 -17.74 0.85
N LEU A 146 -23.06 -16.88 -0.16
CA LEU A 146 -22.27 -15.66 -0.12
C LEU A 146 -23.13 -14.40 -0.02
N ILE A 147 -24.27 -14.38 -0.71
CA ILE A 147 -25.19 -13.23 -0.73
C ILE A 147 -25.54 -12.82 0.69
N ARG A 148 -25.28 -11.55 1.02
CA ARG A 148 -25.51 -10.94 2.33
C ARG A 148 -24.67 -11.49 3.50
N LYS A 149 -23.83 -12.50 3.28
CA LYS A 149 -23.05 -13.21 4.33
C LYS A 149 -21.55 -12.97 4.22
N TRP A 150 -21.08 -12.57 3.05
CA TRP A 150 -19.66 -12.38 2.77
C TRP A 150 -19.37 -10.91 2.44
N ILE A 151 -18.25 -10.40 2.96
CA ILE A 151 -17.72 -9.07 2.62
C ILE A 151 -16.35 -9.31 1.96
N PRO A 152 -16.22 -9.18 0.63
CA PRO A 152 -14.95 -9.37 -0.05
C PRO A 152 -14.01 -8.20 0.23
N ASN A 153 -12.72 -8.46 0.49
CA ASN A 153 -11.71 -7.42 0.73
C ASN A 153 -11.64 -6.39 -0.41
N ILE A 154 -11.73 -6.84 -1.66
CA ILE A 154 -11.67 -5.94 -2.83
C ILE A 154 -12.88 -5.00 -2.92
N MET A 155 -14.02 -5.40 -2.37
CA MET A 155 -15.27 -4.64 -2.47
C MET A 155 -15.54 -3.80 -1.23
N GLY A 156 -15.07 -4.23 -0.04
CA GLY A 156 -15.30 -3.53 1.23
C GLY A 156 -16.78 -3.39 1.63
N LYS A 157 -17.68 -4.10 0.95
CA LYS A 157 -19.13 -4.08 1.18
C LYS A 157 -19.72 -5.47 0.98
N THR A 158 -20.88 -5.68 1.57
CA THR A 158 -21.58 -6.98 1.55
C THR A 158 -21.85 -7.46 0.12
N PHE A 159 -21.51 -8.73 -0.14
CA PHE A 159 -21.65 -9.37 -1.44
C PHE A 159 -23.10 -9.38 -1.94
N SER A 160 -23.27 -9.01 -3.21
CA SER A 160 -24.55 -8.91 -3.91
C SER A 160 -24.37 -9.27 -5.39
N LEU A 161 -25.46 -9.65 -6.05
CA LEU A 161 -25.55 -9.84 -7.50
C LEU A 161 -26.31 -8.70 -8.20
N SER A 162 -26.59 -7.60 -7.50
CA SER A 162 -27.28 -6.46 -8.11
C SER A 162 -26.43 -5.82 -9.20
N PRO A 163 -27.05 -5.22 -10.25
CA PRO A 163 -26.32 -4.54 -11.32
C PRO A 163 -25.31 -3.51 -10.80
N GLU A 164 -25.67 -2.75 -9.77
CA GLU A 164 -24.82 -1.72 -9.16
C GLU A 164 -23.57 -2.34 -8.50
N TYR A 165 -23.73 -3.51 -7.85
CA TYR A 165 -22.61 -4.22 -7.25
C TYR A 165 -21.64 -4.72 -8.32
N ILE A 166 -22.17 -5.25 -9.43
CA ILE A 166 -21.37 -5.75 -10.57
C ILE A 166 -20.66 -4.59 -11.28
N GLN A 167 -21.34 -3.46 -11.48
CA GLN A 167 -20.75 -2.23 -12.02
C GLN A 167 -19.60 -1.71 -11.16
N ASP A 168 -19.78 -1.66 -9.84
CA ASP A 168 -18.74 -1.25 -8.91
C ASP A 168 -17.55 -2.23 -8.94
N ALA A 169 -17.81 -3.53 -8.99
CA ALA A 169 -16.77 -4.54 -9.10
C ALA A 169 -16.00 -4.41 -10.43
N HIS A 170 -16.68 -4.16 -11.54
CA HIS A 170 -16.04 -3.90 -12.83
C HIS A 170 -15.19 -2.62 -12.77
N ARG A 171 -15.69 -1.53 -12.18
CA ARG A 171 -14.94 -0.27 -12.03
C ARG A 171 -13.65 -0.47 -11.22
N LEU A 172 -13.69 -1.24 -10.14
CA LEU A 172 -12.52 -1.49 -9.29
C LEU A 172 -11.51 -2.44 -9.94
N THR A 173 -11.99 -3.45 -10.66
CA THR A 173 -11.14 -4.53 -11.18
C THR A 173 -10.74 -4.35 -12.63
N ALA A 174 -11.48 -3.57 -13.41
CA ALA A 174 -11.45 -3.58 -14.88
C ALA A 174 -11.47 -5.00 -15.45
N SER A 175 -12.30 -5.88 -14.88
CA SER A 175 -12.43 -7.27 -15.32
C SER A 175 -13.16 -7.34 -16.67
N PRO A 176 -12.57 -7.93 -17.72
CA PRO A 176 -13.23 -8.05 -19.03
C PRO A 176 -14.50 -8.92 -18.95
N ILE A 177 -14.48 -9.98 -18.14
CA ILE A 177 -15.65 -10.87 -17.93
C ILE A 177 -16.83 -10.09 -17.34
N LEU A 178 -16.59 -9.20 -16.37
CA LEU A 178 -17.66 -8.38 -15.82
C LEU A 178 -18.14 -7.34 -16.82
N GLY A 179 -17.26 -6.86 -17.71
CA GLY A 179 -17.63 -5.97 -18.80
C GLY A 179 -18.60 -6.64 -19.78
N GLU A 180 -18.34 -7.90 -20.15
CA GLU A 180 -19.25 -8.69 -20.98
C GLU A 180 -20.62 -8.89 -20.32
N VAL A 181 -20.64 -9.22 -19.02
CA VAL A 181 -21.89 -9.40 -18.26
C VAL A 181 -22.72 -8.11 -18.19
N LEU A 182 -22.08 -6.95 -18.10
CA LEU A 182 -22.77 -5.65 -18.04
C LEU A 182 -23.25 -5.15 -19.41
N ALA A 183 -22.70 -5.69 -20.50
CA ALA A 183 -23.10 -5.37 -21.87
C ALA A 183 -24.21 -6.29 -22.42
N ALA A 184 -24.49 -7.39 -21.73
CA ALA A 184 -25.57 -8.34 -22.03
C ALA A 184 -26.91 -7.85 -21.45
#